data_AF-A0A7W5HSJ2-F1
#
_entry.id   AF-A0A7W5HSJ2-F1
#
_cell.length_a   1.000
_cell.length_b   1.000
_cell.length_c   1.000
_cell.angle_alpha   90.00
_cell.angle_beta   90.00
_cell.angle_gamma   90.00
#
_symmetry.space_group_name_H-M   'P 1'
#
loop_
_entity.id
_entity.type
_entity.pdbx_description
1 polymer ?
#
loop_
_entity_poly.entity_id
_entity_poly.type
_entity_poly.pdbx_seq_one_letter_code
_entity_poly.pdbx_strand_id
1 'polypeptide(L)'
;MAAKDSVSGNFSAGTSKASEFLENNWGKVENVLVNGLLTVTEEKLKDDEVFIMLVEKAYEMLPTPVRLILSRTTFINHTMTHRESLVAKLREKKALRLLNDSALTNQALLIDDDSLIASVETPR
;
A
#
# COMPACT_ATOMS: atom_id res chain seq x y z
N MET A 1 49.12 9.16 1.09
CA MET A 1 48.03 9.36 2.08
C MET A 1 46.81 9.87 1.36
N ALA A 2 45.72 9.10 1.34
CA ALA A 2 44.47 9.49 0.69
C ALA A 2 43.68 10.42 1.62
N ALA A 3 43.45 11.66 1.19
CA ALA A 3 42.52 12.56 1.86
C ALA A 3 41.10 12.18 1.43
N LYS A 4 40.29 11.74 2.41
CA LYS A 4 38.85 11.57 2.28
C LYS A 4 38.21 12.95 2.42
N ASP A 5 37.87 13.59 1.31
CA ASP A 5 36.97 14.74 1.31
C ASP A 5 35.58 14.27 1.72
N SER A 6 35.30 14.37 3.02
CA SER A 6 33.96 14.20 3.58
C SER A 6 33.16 15.44 3.23
N VAL A 7 32.34 15.36 2.18
CA VAL A 7 31.35 16.39 1.88
C VAL A 7 30.23 16.30 2.92
N SER A 8 30.41 17.00 4.03
CA SER A 8 29.34 17.25 5.01
C SER A 8 28.43 18.33 4.44
N GLY A 9 27.51 17.92 3.57
CA GLY A 9 26.48 18.79 3.02
C GLY A 9 25.36 19.01 4.04
N ASN A 10 25.31 20.19 4.65
CA ASN A 10 24.19 20.62 5.50
C ASN A 10 22.91 20.80 4.66
N PHE A 11 22.13 19.73 4.48
CA PHE A 11 20.84 19.74 3.78
C PHE A 11 19.66 20.14 4.71
N SER A 12 19.81 21.20 5.50
CA SER A 12 18.82 21.53 6.55
C SER A 12 17.60 22.33 6.05
N ALA A 13 17.74 23.09 4.96
CA ALA A 13 16.62 23.88 4.40
C ALA A 13 15.71 23.07 3.45
N GLY A 14 16.23 21.98 2.86
CA GLY A 14 15.49 21.12 1.93
C GLY A 14 14.58 20.11 2.65
N THR A 15 14.98 19.64 3.83
CA THR A 15 14.19 18.73 4.65
C THR A 15 12.85 19.33 5.06
N SER A 16 12.79 20.61 5.40
CA SER A 16 11.54 21.27 5.81
C SER A 16 10.47 21.32 4.71
N LYS A 17 10.86 21.57 3.45
CA LYS A 17 9.90 21.59 2.32
C LYS A 17 9.48 20.19 1.88
N ALA A 18 10.41 19.24 1.90
CA ALA A 18 10.10 17.84 1.59
C ALA A 18 9.18 17.23 2.65
N SER A 19 9.42 17.52 3.93
CA SER A 19 8.53 17.12 5.02
C SER A 19 7.17 17.79 4.91
N GLU A 20 7.13 19.11 4.66
CA GLU A 20 5.86 19.82 4.47
C GLU A 20 5.05 19.28 3.28
N PHE A 21 5.71 18.99 2.16
CA PHE A 21 5.09 18.32 1.01
C PHE A 21 4.51 16.96 1.41
N LEU A 22 5.28 16.17 2.18
CA LEU A 22 4.86 14.86 2.63
C LEU A 22 3.67 14.94 3.58
N GLU A 23 3.67 15.83 4.57
CA GLU A 23 2.52 16.04 5.47
C GLU A 23 1.27 16.43 4.68
N ASN A 24 1.39 17.42 3.80
CA ASN A 24 0.28 17.93 2.99
C ASN A 24 -0.27 16.89 2.00
N ASN A 25 0.52 15.88 1.65
CA ASN A 25 0.14 14.84 0.68
C ASN A 25 0.15 13.43 1.27
N TRP A 26 0.23 13.30 2.60
CA TRP A 26 0.46 12.01 3.26
C TRP A 26 -0.58 10.98 2.83
N GLY A 27 -1.87 11.34 2.83
CA GLY A 27 -2.94 10.41 2.44
C GLY A 27 -2.77 9.80 1.04
N LYS A 28 -2.17 10.51 0.08
CA LYS A 28 -1.88 9.97 -1.27
C LYS A 28 -0.70 9.00 -1.23
N VAL A 29 0.36 9.38 -0.53
CA VAL A 29 1.57 8.57 -0.36
C VAL A 29 1.27 7.30 0.43
N GLU A 30 0.51 7.43 1.50
CA GLU A 30 0.03 6.34 2.35
C GLU A 30 -0.86 5.37 1.56
N ASN A 31 -1.70 5.84 0.63
CA ASN A 31 -2.47 4.93 -0.22
C ASN A 31 -1.57 4.09 -1.14
N VAL A 32 -0.47 4.65 -1.66
CA VAL A 32 0.53 3.88 -2.42
C VAL A 32 1.18 2.81 -1.53
N LEU A 33 1.56 3.16 -0.30
CA LEU A 33 2.08 2.22 0.69
C LEU A 33 1.09 1.11 1.01
N VAL A 34 -0.15 1.48 1.37
CA VAL A 34 -1.22 0.53 1.67
C VAL A 34 -1.38 -0.43 0.50
N ASN A 35 -1.47 0.05 -0.75
CA ASN A 35 -1.61 -0.81 -1.92
C ASN A 35 -0.41 -1.72 -2.17
N GLY A 36 0.81 -1.18 -2.05
CA GLY A 36 2.05 -1.92 -2.28
C GLY A 36 2.31 -3.00 -1.23
N LEU A 37 1.77 -2.84 -0.02
CA LEU A 37 1.99 -3.74 1.10
C LEU A 37 0.83 -4.73 1.34
N LEU A 38 -0.17 -4.78 0.45
CA LEU A 38 -1.36 -5.63 0.65
C LEU A 38 -1.04 -7.13 0.79
N THR A 39 0.06 -7.60 0.21
CA THR A 39 0.49 -9.00 0.27
C THR A 39 1.34 -9.33 1.50
N VAL A 40 1.80 -8.32 2.23
CA VAL A 40 2.68 -8.48 3.39
C VAL A 40 1.88 -8.92 4.61
N THR A 41 2.34 -9.89 5.39
CA THR A 41 1.66 -10.30 6.64
C THR A 41 1.85 -9.27 7.75
N GLU A 42 0.89 -9.21 8.69
CA GLU A 42 0.95 -8.23 9.79
C GLU A 42 2.17 -8.43 10.71
N GLU A 43 2.60 -9.68 10.91
CA GLU A 43 3.80 -10.03 11.67
C GLU A 43 5.06 -9.34 11.09
N LYS A 44 5.21 -9.36 9.76
CA LYS A 44 6.35 -8.75 9.07
C LYS A 44 6.35 -7.23 9.17
N LEU A 45 5.19 -6.63 9.43
CA LEU A 45 5.08 -5.19 9.63
C LEU A 45 5.41 -4.76 11.06
N LYS A 46 5.58 -5.68 12.01
CA LYS A 46 6.00 -5.41 13.40
C LYS A 46 7.51 -5.44 13.60
N ASP A 47 8.22 -6.13 12.72
CA ASP A 47 9.68 -6.13 12.70
C ASP A 47 10.19 -4.85 12.02
N ASP A 48 11.06 -4.10 12.70
CA ASP A 48 11.52 -2.79 12.24
C ASP A 48 12.42 -2.91 11.00
N GLU A 49 13.33 -3.87 10.97
CA GLU A 49 14.24 -4.07 9.83
C GLU A 49 13.45 -4.48 8.59
N VAL A 50 12.52 -5.42 8.75
CA VAL A 50 11.63 -5.86 7.68
C VAL A 50 10.73 -4.72 7.22
N PHE A 51 10.18 -3.93 8.14
CA PHE A 51 9.35 -2.79 7.81
C PHE A 51 10.13 -1.72 7.03
N ILE A 52 11.37 -1.39 7.42
CA ILE A 52 12.23 -0.47 6.66
C ILE A 52 12.44 -0.99 5.24
N MET A 53 12.82 -2.26 5.08
CA MET A 53 13.04 -2.85 3.75
C MET A 53 11.80 -2.79 2.86
N LEU A 54 10.62 -3.05 3.44
CA LEU A 54 9.36 -2.98 2.73
C LEU A 54 8.99 -1.54 2.33
N VAL A 55 9.19 -0.58 3.24
CA VAL A 55 8.99 0.85 2.96
C VAL A 55 9.96 1.34 1.90
N GLU A 56 11.22 0.92 1.94
CA GLU A 56 12.21 1.21 0.89
C GLU A 56 11.77 0.67 -0.47
N LYS A 57 11.22 -0.54 -0.50
CA LYS A 57 10.69 -1.10 -1.74
C LYS A 57 9.47 -0.32 -2.24
N ALA A 58 8.60 0.09 -1.33
CA ALA A 58 7.41 0.87 -1.66
C ALA A 58 7.75 2.31 -2.08
N TYR A 59 8.87 2.88 -1.61
CA TYR A 59 9.40 4.15 -2.10
C TYR A 59 9.64 4.09 -3.62
N GLU A 60 10.16 2.97 -4.14
CA GLU A 60 10.36 2.79 -5.58
C GLU A 60 9.07 2.78 -6.40
N MET A 61 7.95 2.48 -5.75
CA MET A 61 6.62 2.49 -6.38
C MET A 61 6.06 3.91 -6.49
N LEU A 62 6.67 4.90 -5.83
CA LEU A 62 6.26 6.29 -5.95
C LEU A 62 6.59 6.83 -7.36
N PRO A 63 5.73 7.69 -7.92
CA PRO A 63 6.02 8.37 -9.17
C PRO A 63 7.37 9.09 -9.13
N THR A 64 8.14 9.02 -10.22
CA THR A 64 9.46 9.64 -10.32
C THR A 64 9.50 11.10 -9.85
N PRO A 65 8.53 11.98 -10.19
CA PRO A 65 8.53 13.36 -9.70
C PRO A 65 8.48 13.47 -8.17
N VAL A 66 7.76 12.57 -7.50
CA VAL A 66 7.68 12.54 -6.03
C VAL A 66 9.04 12.17 -5.44
N ARG A 67 9.72 11.17 -6.01
CA ARG A 67 11.06 10.73 -5.57
C ARG A 67 12.16 11.77 -5.79
N LEU A 68 11.95 12.74 -6.69
CA LEU A 68 12.89 13.86 -6.88
C LEU A 68 12.77 14.93 -5.79
N ILE A 69 11.57 15.10 -5.23
CA ILE A 69 11.27 16.13 -4.22
C ILE A 69 11.45 15.56 -2.81
N LEU A 70 10.99 14.33 -2.60
CA LEU A 70 10.99 13.67 -1.31
C LEU A 70 12.19 12.74 -1.20
N SER A 71 13.11 13.02 -0.27
CA SER A 71 14.24 12.14 -0.01
C SER A 71 13.79 10.80 0.57
N ARG A 72 14.53 9.73 0.26
CA ARG A 72 14.29 8.39 0.81
C ARG A 72 14.29 8.41 2.35
N THR A 73 15.26 9.07 2.96
CA THR A 73 15.40 9.15 4.43
C THR A 73 14.20 9.85 5.06
N THR A 74 13.76 10.98 4.50
CA THR A 74 12.56 11.69 5.00
C THR A 74 11.32 10.82 4.91
N PHE A 75 11.14 10.12 3.79
CA PHE A 75 10.02 9.21 3.58
C PHE A 75 10.00 8.05 4.59
N ILE A 76 11.13 7.38 4.80
CA ILE A 76 11.23 6.26 5.76
C ILE A 76 10.93 6.76 7.18
N ASN A 77 11.58 7.85 7.60
CA ASN A 77 11.41 8.40 8.95
C ASN A 77 9.95 8.80 9.21
N HIS A 78 9.30 9.44 8.24
CA HIS A 78 7.90 9.83 8.36
C HIS A 78 6.96 8.62 8.35
N THR A 79 7.24 7.62 7.52
CA THR A 79 6.45 6.39 7.50
C THR A 79 6.56 5.62 8.82
N MET A 80 7.72 5.66 9.48
CA MET A 80 7.92 5.08 10.80
C MET A 80 7.06 5.72 11.88
N THR A 81 6.93 7.05 11.88
CA THR A 81 6.06 7.74 12.85
C THR A 81 4.57 7.45 12.62
N HIS A 82 4.20 7.03 11.42
CA HIS A 82 2.81 6.70 11.04
C HIS A 82 2.54 5.19 10.94
N ARG A 83 3.47 4.34 11.40
CA ARG A 83 3.40 2.88 11.23
C ARG A 83 2.08 2.30 11.71
N GLU A 84 1.62 2.68 12.90
CA GLU A 84 0.39 2.14 13.48
C GLU A 84 -0.85 2.48 12.64
N SER A 85 -0.95 3.74 12.19
CA SER A 85 -2.01 4.18 11.27
C SER A 85 -1.97 3.39 9.95
N LEU A 86 -0.78 3.21 9.38
CA LEU A 86 -0.60 2.48 8.14
C LEU A 86 -1.04 1.01 8.27
N VAL A 87 -0.64 0.34 9.36
CA VAL A 87 -1.01 -1.05 9.64
C VAL A 87 -2.52 -1.19 9.84
N ALA A 88 -3.16 -0.24 10.52
CA ALA A 88 -4.61 -0.23 10.69
C ALA A 88 -5.35 -0.14 9.35
N LYS A 89 -4.95 0.78 8.46
CA LYS A 89 -5.52 0.92 7.12
C LYS A 89 -5.27 -0.31 6.24
N LEU A 90 -4.11 -0.95 6.37
CA LEU A 90 -3.81 -2.18 5.67
C LEU A 90 -4.76 -3.31 6.10
N ARG A 91 -5.03 -3.43 7.41
CA ARG A 91 -5.96 -4.42 7.96
C ARG A 91 -7.37 -4.20 7.43
N GLU A 92 -7.85 -2.96 7.47
CA GLU A 92 -9.15 -2.57 6.92
C GLU A 92 -9.23 -2.93 5.42
N LYS A 93 -8.24 -2.55 4.62
CA LYS A 93 -8.24 -2.82 3.19
C LYS A 93 -8.22 -4.31 2.85
N LYS A 94 -7.51 -5.12 3.63
CA LYS A 94 -7.52 -6.58 3.50
C LYS A 94 -8.90 -7.16 3.84
N ALA A 95 -9.51 -6.70 4.92
CA ALA A 95 -10.86 -7.12 5.30
C ALA A 95 -11.89 -6.79 4.21
N LEU A 96 -11.81 -5.58 3.62
CA LEU A 96 -12.67 -5.18 2.51
C LEU A 96 -12.48 -6.05 1.27
N ARG A 97 -11.24 -6.44 0.93
CA ARG A 97 -10.98 -7.38 -0.17
C ARG A 97 -11.59 -8.75 0.09
N LEU A 98 -11.38 -9.31 1.27
CA LEU A 98 -11.96 -10.59 1.66
C LEU A 98 -13.49 -10.60 1.57
N LEU A 99 -14.14 -9.52 2.02
CA LEU A 99 -15.59 -9.35 1.91
C LEU A 99 -16.04 -9.28 0.44
N ASN A 100 -15.32 -8.53 -0.39
CA ASN A 100 -15.64 -8.41 -1.81
C ASN A 100 -15.46 -9.74 -2.57
N ASP A 101 -14.39 -10.48 -2.27
CA ASP A 101 -14.14 -11.80 -2.86
C ASP A 101 -15.23 -12.80 -2.44
N SER A 102 -15.71 -12.70 -1.20
CA SER A 102 -16.83 -13.49 -0.69
C SER A 102 -18.15 -13.12 -1.38
N ALA A 103 -18.39 -11.84 -1.64
CA ALA A 103 -19.59 -11.38 -2.33
C ALA A 103 -19.64 -11.85 -3.80
N LEU A 104 -18.51 -11.82 -4.51
CA LEU A 104 -18.39 -12.34 -5.87
C LEU A 104 -18.64 -13.86 -5.92
N THR A 105 -18.12 -14.60 -4.94
CA THR A 105 -18.37 -16.05 -4.80
C THR A 105 -19.85 -16.36 -4.59
N ASN A 106 -20.55 -15.56 -3.76
CA ASN A 106 -21.98 -15.77 -3.51
C ASN A 106 -22.87 -15.37 -4.71
N GLN A 107 -22.47 -14.40 -5.53
CA GLN A 107 -23.22 -14.06 -6.75
C GLN A 107 -23.06 -15.11 -7.86
N ALA A 108 -21.89 -15.76 -7.96
CA ALA A 108 -21.66 -16.79 -8.97
C ALA A 108 -22.51 -18.07 -8.75
N LEU A 109 -22.92 -18.37 -7.52
CA LEU A 109 -23.73 -19.55 -7.17
C LEU A 109 -25.24 -19.39 -7.41
N LEU A 110 -25.72 -18.20 -7.77
CA LEU A 110 -27.15 -17.92 -7.98
C LEU A 110 -27.56 -17.91 -9.46
N ILE A 111 -26.68 -18.30 -10.39
CA ILE A 111 -26.93 -18.23 -11.84
C ILE A 111 -27.35 -19.59 -12.43
N ASP A 112 -27.26 -20.69 -11.67
CA ASP A 112 -27.63 -22.03 -12.14
C ASP A 112 -28.79 -22.61 -11.32
N ASP A 113 -30.04 -22.19 -11.55
CA ASP A 113 -31.26 -23.03 -11.44
C ASP A 113 -32.52 -22.26 -11.88
N ASP A 114 -32.73 -22.03 -13.19
CA ASP A 114 -34.10 -21.95 -13.76
C ASP A 114 -34.12 -22.11 -15.29
N SER A 115 -33.62 -23.24 -15.80
CA SER A 115 -33.92 -23.60 -17.20
C SER A 115 -34.04 -25.11 -17.38
N LEU A 116 -34.92 -25.76 -16.61
CA LEU A 116 -35.53 -27.02 -17.01
C LEU A 116 -36.95 -27.17 -16.43
N ILE A 117 -37.96 -26.71 -17.15
CA ILE A 117 -39.24 -27.44 -17.17
C ILE A 117 -39.27 -28.36 -18.39
N ALA A 118 -39.14 -29.64 -18.09
CA ALA A 118 -39.18 -30.75 -19.01
C ALA A 118 -40.58 -30.98 -19.59
N SER A 119 -40.59 -31.34 -20.87
CA SER A 119 -41.39 -32.37 -21.54
C SER A 119 -42.91 -32.52 -21.31
N VAL A 120 -43.58 -32.57 -22.47
CA VAL A 120 -44.72 -33.43 -22.83
C VAL A 120 -46.13 -32.90 -22.51
N GLU A 121 -46.91 -32.64 -23.56
CA GLU A 121 -48.04 -33.51 -23.95
C GLU A 121 -48.64 -33.01 -25.30
N THR A 122 -48.56 -33.84 -26.34
CA THR A 122 -49.44 -33.80 -27.52
C THR A 122 -50.79 -34.38 -27.14
N PRO A 123 -51.91 -33.70 -27.44
CA PRO A 123 -52.84 -34.19 -28.47
C PRO A 123 -53.49 -32.99 -29.24
N ARG A 124 -54.01 -33.09 -30.46
CA ARG A 124 -54.79 -34.11 -31.15
C ARG A 124 -54.76 -33.82 -32.66
#